data_AF-A0A1F7IIA8-F1
#
_entry.id   AF-A0A1F7IIA8-F1
#
_cell.length_a   1.000
_cell.length_b   1.000
_cell.length_c   1.000
_cell.angle_alpha   90.00
_cell.angle_beta   90.00
_cell.angle_gamma   90.00
#
_symmetry.space_group_name_H-M   'P 1'
#
loop_
_entity.id
_entity.type
_entity.pdbx_description
1 polymer ?
#
loop_
_entity_poly.entity_id
_entity_poly.type
_entity_poly.pdbx_seq_one_letter_code
_entity_poly.pdbx_strand_id
1 'polypeptide(L)'
;MDSINNLIRKKWFLLTVILTVILFLLIAMSFSKPKINTLSENQPQPDQVSPVDDIDSNAPPVAPTAFTPEQLKNIEEQRKIDEIVGKREIEIKTKYPWFIKLPLRGQKYFVYFDQNQSTFVGLLYPKSGDNVEDMKAEVIAKLRQEIQITDVEKYPFEWKITPE
;
A
#
# COMPACT_ATOMS: atom_id res chain seq x y z
N MET A 1 12.24 -15.10 55.14
CA MET A 1 12.56 -14.11 54.07
C MET A 1 12.59 -14.78 52.68
N ASP A 2 12.11 -16.03 52.56
CA ASP A 2 12.44 -16.92 51.42
C ASP A 2 11.39 -16.93 50.29
N SER A 3 10.19 -16.41 50.55
CA SER A 3 9.10 -16.35 49.57
C SER A 3 9.31 -15.29 48.48
N ILE A 4 10.05 -14.21 48.78
CA ILE A 4 10.28 -13.10 47.84
C ILE A 4 11.32 -13.50 46.78
N ASN A 5 12.38 -14.22 47.18
CA ASN A 5 13.43 -14.66 46.25
C ASN A 5 12.93 -15.71 45.25
N ASN A 6 12.00 -16.57 45.65
CA ASN A 6 11.36 -17.53 44.73
C ASN A 6 10.39 -16.85 43.75
N LEU A 7 9.71 -15.78 44.15
CA LEU A 7 8.80 -15.04 43.27
C LEU A 7 9.58 -14.27 42.19
N ILE A 8 10.73 -13.69 42.55
CA ILE A 8 11.59 -12.96 41.61
C ILE A 8 12.26 -13.95 40.64
N ARG A 9 12.82 -15.06 41.12
CA ARG A 9 13.41 -16.09 40.24
C ARG A 9 12.40 -16.67 39.25
N LYS A 10 11.14 -16.87 39.66
CA LYS A 10 10.09 -17.43 38.78
C LYS A 10 9.67 -16.45 37.67
N LYS A 11 9.65 -15.15 37.95
CA LYS A 11 9.34 -14.10 36.94
C LYS A 11 10.48 -13.96 35.92
N TRP A 12 11.73 -14.03 36.36
CA TRP A 12 12.89 -13.99 35.46
C TRP A 12 13.00 -15.26 34.61
N PHE A 13 12.68 -16.43 35.16
CA PHE A 13 12.64 -17.68 34.39
C PHE A 13 11.55 -17.65 33.30
N LEU A 14 10.36 -17.12 33.62
CA LEU A 14 9.29 -16.95 32.63
C LEU A 14 9.67 -15.98 31.51
N LEU A 15 10.31 -14.86 31.83
CA LEU A 15 10.81 -13.91 30.82
C LEU A 15 11.85 -14.55 29.89
N THR A 16 12.78 -15.36 30.43
CA THR A 16 13.79 -16.04 29.62
C THR A 16 13.19 -17.09 28.68
N VAL A 17 12.15 -17.80 29.10
CA VAL A 17 11.46 -18.81 28.26
C VAL A 17 10.63 -18.15 27.16
N ILE A 18 9.97 -17.03 27.46
CA ILE A 18 9.20 -16.29 26.44
C ILE A 18 10.13 -15.71 25.37
N LEU A 19 11.29 -15.15 25.79
CA LEU A 19 12.27 -14.59 24.88
C LEU A 19 12.86 -15.65 23.93
N THR A 20 13.16 -16.85 24.42
CA THR A 20 13.69 -17.94 23.58
C THR A 20 12.66 -18.47 22.59
N VAL A 21 11.38 -18.55 22.97
CA VAL A 21 10.29 -18.96 22.06
C VAL A 21 10.09 -17.93 20.94
N ILE A 22 10.13 -16.63 21.26
CA ILE A 22 10.02 -15.55 20.26
C ILE A 22 11.22 -15.60 19.31
N LEU A 23 12.43 -15.79 19.83
CA LEU A 23 13.62 -15.89 18.99
C LEU A 23 13.58 -17.10 18.05
N PHE A 24 13.08 -18.25 18.53
CA PHE A 24 12.92 -19.45 17.71
C PHE A 24 11.85 -19.26 16.62
N LEU A 25 10.75 -18.58 16.91
CA LEU A 25 9.71 -18.22 15.92
C LEU A 25 10.26 -17.29 14.82
N LEU A 26 11.08 -16.31 15.19
CA LEU A 26 11.70 -15.39 14.22
C LEU A 26 12.70 -16.10 13.30
N ILE A 27 13.46 -17.07 13.83
CA ILE A 27 14.37 -17.91 13.03
C ILE A 27 13.57 -18.81 12.09
N ALA A 28 12.49 -19.44 12.57
CA ALA A 28 11.63 -20.31 11.75
C ALA A 28 10.96 -19.56 10.58
N MET A 29 10.57 -18.30 10.79
CA MET A 29 10.01 -17.46 9.73
C MET A 29 11.04 -17.07 8.65
N SER A 30 12.33 -16.95 8.99
CA SER A 30 13.38 -16.63 8.02
C SER A 30 13.66 -17.76 7.00
N PHE A 31 13.30 -19.01 7.29
CA PHE A 31 13.56 -20.15 6.39
C PHE A 31 12.39 -20.51 5.45
N SER A 32 11.25 -19.81 5.55
CA SER A 32 10.10 -20.06 4.66
C SER A 32 10.16 -19.16 3.43
N LYS A 33 11.07 -19.47 2.49
CA LYS A 33 10.98 -18.93 1.13
C LYS A 33 9.85 -19.66 0.39
N PRO A 34 8.83 -18.95 -0.12
CA PRO A 34 7.84 -19.59 -0.98
C PRO A 34 8.52 -20.08 -2.25
N LYS A 35 8.38 -21.38 -2.55
CA LYS A 35 8.64 -21.90 -3.89
C LYS A 35 7.59 -21.29 -4.82
N ILE A 36 8.00 -20.28 -5.56
CA ILE A 36 7.25 -19.78 -6.72
C ILE A 36 7.33 -20.89 -7.76
N ASN A 37 6.27 -21.68 -7.90
CA ASN A 37 6.06 -22.48 -9.08
C ASN A 37 5.60 -21.51 -10.17
N THR A 38 6.54 -20.99 -10.94
CA THR A 38 6.29 -20.28 -12.20
C THR A 38 5.68 -21.29 -13.17
N LEU A 39 4.35 -21.34 -13.23
CA LEU A 39 3.66 -21.94 -14.37
C LEU A 39 3.83 -20.95 -15.53
N SER A 40 4.81 -21.23 -16.37
CA SER A 40 5.10 -20.47 -17.59
C SER A 40 3.97 -20.73 -18.58
N GLU A 41 2.93 -19.90 -18.54
CA GLU A 41 1.94 -19.80 -19.61
C GLU A 41 2.60 -19.00 -20.75
N ASN A 42 2.63 -19.60 -21.94
CA ASN A 42 3.26 -19.08 -23.15
C ASN A 42 2.72 -17.69 -23.51
N GLN A 43 3.38 -16.64 -23.04
CA GLN A 43 3.23 -15.29 -23.54
C GLN A 43 4.46 -15.02 -24.44
N PRO A 44 4.30 -14.63 -25.72
CA PRO A 44 5.41 -14.19 -26.54
C PRO A 44 6.01 -12.94 -25.89
N GLN A 45 7.17 -13.10 -25.27
CA GLN A 45 7.94 -12.01 -24.71
C GLN A 45 8.45 -11.15 -25.88
N PRO A 46 8.26 -9.82 -25.89
CA PRO A 46 8.97 -8.98 -26.85
C PRO A 46 10.46 -9.11 -26.56
N ASP A 47 11.26 -9.39 -27.58
CA ASP A 47 12.72 -9.52 -27.47
C ASP A 47 13.28 -8.32 -26.71
N GLN A 48 13.83 -8.58 -25.52
CA GLN A 48 14.64 -7.61 -24.81
C GLN A 48 15.90 -7.38 -25.64
N VAL A 49 16.01 -6.20 -26.23
CA VAL A 49 17.26 -5.72 -26.81
C VAL A 49 18.29 -5.57 -25.70
N SER A 50 19.27 -6.48 -25.67
CA SER A 50 20.50 -6.31 -24.90
C SER A 50 21.22 -5.01 -25.32
N PRO A 51 21.91 -4.33 -24.41
CA PRO A 51 22.84 -3.26 -24.80
C PRO A 51 23.86 -3.82 -25.79
N VAL A 52 23.88 -3.28 -27.01
CA VAL A 52 24.85 -3.64 -28.05
C VAL A 52 26.17 -2.93 -27.71
N ASP A 53 27.02 -3.60 -26.94
CA ASP A 53 28.44 -3.29 -26.85
C ASP A 53 29.19 -4.13 -27.91
N ASP A 54 29.02 -3.79 -29.19
CA ASP A 54 29.93 -4.16 -30.28
C ASP A 54 29.53 -3.41 -31.55
N ILE A 55 30.22 -2.30 -31.85
CA ILE A 55 30.07 -1.58 -33.12
C ILE A 55 30.96 -2.26 -34.16
N ASP A 56 30.45 -3.33 -34.78
CA ASP A 56 30.96 -3.77 -36.08
C ASP A 56 30.49 -2.78 -37.15
N SER A 57 31.42 -1.97 -37.65
CA SER A 57 31.15 -0.86 -38.58
C SER A 57 30.81 -1.31 -40.01
N ASN A 58 30.65 -2.61 -40.26
CA ASN A 58 30.36 -3.19 -41.58
C ASN A 58 28.97 -3.83 -41.73
N ALA A 59 28.07 -3.71 -40.73
CA ALA A 59 26.69 -4.17 -40.88
C ALA A 59 25.89 -3.20 -41.78
N PRO A 60 25.14 -3.69 -42.80
CA PRO A 60 24.24 -2.83 -43.57
C PRO A 60 23.19 -2.19 -42.64
N PRO A 61 22.78 -0.93 -42.89
CA PRO A 61 21.85 -0.24 -42.01
C PRO A 61 20.53 -1.01 -41.97
N VAL A 62 20.22 -1.62 -40.82
CA VAL A 62 18.93 -2.26 -40.58
C VAL A 62 17.89 -1.14 -40.62
N ALA A 63 17.06 -1.12 -41.67
CA ALA A 63 15.95 -0.18 -41.76
C ALA A 63 15.07 -0.34 -40.51
N PRO A 64 14.59 0.75 -39.89
CA PRO A 64 13.70 0.63 -38.73
C PRO A 64 12.50 -0.21 -39.14
N THR A 65 12.33 -1.37 -38.49
CA THR A 65 11.18 -2.25 -38.69
C THR A 65 9.92 -1.43 -38.44
N ALA A 66 9.17 -1.14 -39.50
CA ALA A 66 7.92 -0.41 -39.38
C ALA A 66 6.93 -1.21 -38.52
N PHE A 67 6.21 -0.52 -37.63
CA PHE A 67 5.18 -1.16 -36.80
C PHE A 67 4.13 -1.84 -37.67
N THR A 68 3.72 -3.04 -37.27
CA THR A 68 2.58 -3.72 -37.91
C THR A 68 1.29 -2.92 -37.66
N PRO A 69 0.25 -3.07 -38.51
CA PRO A 69 -1.04 -2.41 -38.28
C PRO A 69 -1.66 -2.72 -36.91
N GLU A 70 -1.46 -3.94 -36.40
CA GLU A 70 -1.90 -4.33 -35.06
C GLU A 70 -1.13 -3.59 -33.97
N GLN A 71 0.20 -3.44 -34.12
CA GLN A 71 1.03 -2.65 -33.20
C GLN A 71 0.60 -1.18 -33.19
N LEU A 72 0.32 -0.58 -34.35
CA LEU A 72 -0.17 0.80 -34.45
C LEU A 72 -1.51 1.00 -33.75
N LYS A 73 -2.44 0.04 -33.91
CA LYS A 73 -3.73 0.08 -33.21
C LYS A 73 -3.55 0.02 -31.70
N ASN A 74 -2.70 -0.87 -31.21
CA ASN A 74 -2.43 -1.01 -29.78
C ASN A 74 -1.77 0.25 -29.19
N ILE A 75 -0.84 0.87 -29.93
CA ILE A 75 -0.21 2.15 -29.53
C ILE A 75 -1.27 3.25 -29.42
N GLU A 76 -2.19 3.33 -30.38
CA GLU A 76 -3.24 4.35 -30.35
C GLU A 76 -4.25 4.12 -29.21
N GLU A 77 -4.56 2.88 -28.88
CA GLU A 77 -5.41 2.54 -27.73
C GLU A 77 -4.71 2.90 -26.41
N GLN A 78 -3.43 2.57 -26.26
CA GLN A 78 -2.64 2.96 -25.08
C GLN A 78 -2.57 4.47 -24.93
N ARG A 79 -2.30 5.20 -26.01
CA ARG A 79 -2.27 6.67 -26.00
C ARG A 79 -3.57 7.28 -25.47
N LYS A 80 -4.73 6.72 -25.86
CA LYS A 80 -6.04 7.19 -25.37
C LYS A 80 -6.22 6.89 -23.88
N ILE A 81 -5.81 5.71 -23.42
CA ILE A 81 -5.88 5.33 -22.01
C ILE A 81 -4.99 6.28 -21.19
N ASP A 82 -3.77 6.53 -21.64
CA ASP A 82 -2.82 7.44 -20.98
C ASP A 82 -3.38 8.86 -20.88
N GLU A 83 -4.01 9.35 -21.96
CA GLU A 83 -4.67 10.66 -21.96
C GLU A 83 -5.82 10.73 -20.95
N ILE A 84 -6.64 9.68 -20.85
CA ILE A 84 -7.76 9.60 -19.90
C ILE A 84 -7.23 9.56 -18.46
N VAL A 85 -6.21 8.74 -18.19
CA VAL A 85 -5.60 8.63 -16.86
C VAL A 85 -4.98 9.96 -16.45
N GLY A 86 -4.17 10.56 -17.32
CA GLY A 86 -3.53 11.85 -17.05
C GLY A 86 -4.55 12.96 -16.75
N LYS A 87 -5.65 13.04 -17.52
CA LYS A 87 -6.74 13.99 -17.23
C LYS A 87 -7.39 13.73 -15.88
N ARG A 88 -7.66 12.48 -15.54
CA ARG A 88 -8.25 12.10 -14.24
C ARG A 88 -7.33 12.45 -13.08
N GLU A 89 -6.03 12.20 -13.20
CA GLU A 89 -5.06 12.55 -12.17
C GLU A 89 -5.02 14.05 -11.91
N ILE A 90 -5.01 14.85 -12.98
CA ILE A 90 -5.08 16.32 -12.89
C ILE A 90 -6.37 16.73 -12.20
N GLU A 91 -7.52 16.19 -12.61
CA GLU A 91 -8.82 16.51 -12.01
C GLU A 91 -8.84 16.19 -10.51
N ILE A 92 -8.38 15.01 -10.09
CA ILE A 92 -8.30 14.62 -8.68
C ILE A 92 -7.39 15.57 -7.90
N LYS A 93 -6.20 15.86 -8.44
CA LYS A 93 -5.22 16.73 -7.76
C LYS A 93 -5.74 18.15 -7.62
N THR A 94 -6.48 18.64 -8.61
CA THR A 94 -7.10 19.96 -8.57
C THR A 94 -8.29 20.00 -7.61
N LYS A 95 -9.16 18.99 -7.64
CA LYS A 95 -10.38 18.93 -6.82
C LYS A 95 -10.08 18.60 -5.36
N TYR A 96 -9.12 17.71 -5.12
CA TYR A 96 -8.74 17.20 -3.80
C TYR A 96 -7.21 17.24 -3.62
N PRO A 97 -6.59 18.41 -3.42
CA PRO A 97 -5.12 18.54 -3.33
C PRO A 97 -4.47 17.71 -2.22
N TRP A 98 -5.23 17.40 -1.17
CA TRP A 98 -4.82 16.60 -0.03
C TRP A 98 -4.94 15.08 -0.26
N PHE A 99 -5.54 14.64 -1.36
CA PHE A 99 -5.85 13.23 -1.60
C PHE A 99 -4.63 12.31 -1.55
N ILE A 100 -3.47 12.78 -2.04
CA ILE A 100 -2.21 12.02 -2.05
C ILE A 100 -1.65 11.69 -0.66
N LYS A 101 -2.14 12.37 0.40
CA LYS A 101 -1.71 12.14 1.77
C LYS A 101 -2.56 11.08 2.49
N LEU A 102 -3.64 10.62 1.85
CA LEU A 102 -4.48 9.55 2.35
C LEU A 102 -3.95 8.16 1.92
N PRO A 103 -4.36 7.07 2.58
CA PRO A 103 -5.28 7.00 3.73
C PRO A 103 -4.64 7.48 5.05
N LEU A 104 -5.45 8.03 5.95
CA LEU A 104 -5.05 8.28 7.32
C LEU A 104 -5.13 6.96 8.10
N ARG A 105 -4.00 6.55 8.70
CA ARG A 105 -3.88 5.28 9.42
C ARG A 105 -3.54 5.54 10.89
N GLY A 106 -4.26 4.88 11.78
CA GLY A 106 -3.98 4.82 13.22
C GLY A 106 -4.00 3.37 13.70
N GLN A 107 -3.67 3.16 14.97
CA GLN A 107 -3.72 1.80 15.55
C GLN A 107 -5.16 1.25 15.66
N LYS A 108 -6.15 2.14 15.75
CA LYS A 108 -7.56 1.79 15.97
C LYS A 108 -8.48 2.32 14.87
N TYR A 109 -7.92 2.83 13.77
CA TYR A 109 -8.72 3.33 12.66
C TYR A 109 -7.96 3.34 11.33
N PHE A 110 -8.72 3.28 10.26
CA PHE A 110 -8.26 3.46 8.89
C PHE A 110 -9.27 4.32 8.14
N VAL A 111 -8.83 5.44 7.58
CA VAL A 111 -9.72 6.43 6.97
C VAL A 111 -9.23 6.75 5.57
N TYR A 112 -10.10 6.62 4.58
CA TYR A 112 -9.83 6.95 3.19
C TYR A 112 -10.96 7.81 2.62
N PHE A 113 -10.74 8.36 1.43
CA PHE A 113 -11.73 9.17 0.74
C PHE A 113 -12.18 8.46 -0.54
N ASP A 114 -13.49 8.23 -0.67
CA ASP A 114 -14.08 7.72 -1.90
C ASP A 114 -14.32 8.90 -2.85
N GLN A 115 -13.56 8.95 -3.93
CA GLN A 115 -13.65 10.03 -4.93
C GLN A 115 -14.97 10.03 -5.70
N ASN A 116 -15.57 8.84 -5.91
CA ASN A 116 -16.80 8.70 -6.67
C ASN A 116 -17.98 9.24 -5.86
N GLN A 117 -17.99 8.97 -4.55
CA GLN A 117 -19.04 9.40 -3.64
C GLN A 117 -18.74 10.75 -2.99
N SER A 118 -17.50 11.22 -3.08
CA SER A 118 -16.99 12.41 -2.37
C SER A 118 -17.18 12.32 -0.86
N THR A 119 -16.97 11.13 -0.29
CA THR A 119 -17.27 10.77 1.11
C THR A 119 -16.02 10.24 1.80
N PHE A 120 -15.78 10.66 3.05
CA PHE A 120 -14.80 10.00 3.90
C PHE A 120 -15.36 8.70 4.44
N VAL A 121 -14.62 7.61 4.27
CA VAL A 121 -14.97 6.32 4.85
C VAL A 121 -13.99 6.04 5.99
N GLY A 122 -14.49 6.02 7.21
CA GLY A 122 -13.72 5.74 8.42
C GLY A 122 -14.04 4.36 8.96
N LEU A 123 -13.05 3.47 8.94
CA LEU A 123 -13.10 2.17 9.60
C LEU A 123 -12.54 2.35 11.01
N LEU A 124 -13.32 2.04 12.04
CA LEU A 124 -12.95 2.16 13.44
C LEU A 124 -12.89 0.78 14.09
N TYR A 125 -11.83 0.54 14.86
CA TYR A 125 -11.54 -0.71 15.57
C TYR A 125 -11.44 -0.45 17.07
N PRO A 126 -12.57 -0.10 17.74
CA PRO A 126 -12.56 0.18 19.17
C PRO A 126 -12.31 -1.09 19.97
N LYS A 127 -11.54 -0.97 21.05
CA LYS A 127 -11.35 -2.00 22.08
C LYS A 127 -12.25 -1.73 23.27
N SER A 128 -12.40 -2.71 24.16
CA SER A 128 -13.16 -2.53 25.40
C SER A 128 -12.67 -1.33 26.21
N GLY A 129 -13.58 -0.42 26.53
CA GLY A 129 -13.28 0.84 27.23
C GLY A 129 -12.98 2.03 26.32
N ASP A 130 -12.86 1.84 25.00
CA ASP A 130 -12.70 2.95 24.06
C ASP A 130 -14.02 3.68 23.82
N ASN A 131 -13.92 5.01 23.68
CA ASN A 131 -15.03 5.86 23.29
C ASN A 131 -14.97 6.14 21.77
N VAL A 132 -15.97 5.63 21.04
CA VAL A 132 -16.07 5.78 19.59
C VAL A 132 -16.17 7.25 19.15
N GLU A 133 -16.85 8.10 19.91
CA GLU A 133 -16.98 9.52 19.54
C GLU A 133 -15.65 10.27 19.68
N ASP A 134 -14.86 9.94 20.71
CA ASP A 134 -13.51 10.49 20.88
C ASP A 134 -12.59 10.05 19.73
N MET A 135 -12.71 8.79 19.29
CA MET A 135 -11.97 8.29 18.12
C MET A 135 -12.35 9.02 16.83
N LYS A 136 -13.64 9.27 16.60
CA LYS A 136 -14.10 10.05 15.44
C LYS A 136 -13.56 11.48 15.49
N ALA A 137 -13.61 12.11 16.67
CA ALA A 137 -13.09 13.46 16.87
C ALA A 137 -11.57 13.52 16.64
N GLU A 138 -10.81 12.53 17.11
CA GLU A 138 -9.37 12.40 16.86
C GLU A 138 -9.08 12.29 15.35
N VAL A 139 -9.82 11.44 14.64
CA VAL A 139 -9.68 11.30 13.18
C VAL A 139 -9.91 12.64 12.48
N ILE A 140 -10.99 13.35 12.82
CA ILE A 140 -11.32 14.64 12.20
C ILE A 140 -10.21 15.66 12.50
N ALA A 141 -9.69 15.69 13.73
CA ALA A 141 -8.57 16.56 14.09
C ALA A 141 -7.32 16.25 13.26
N LYS A 142 -6.99 14.98 13.07
CA LYS A 142 -5.83 14.55 12.27
C LYS A 142 -6.00 14.84 10.77
N LEU A 143 -7.20 14.69 10.22
CA LEU A 143 -7.48 15.12 8.85
C LEU A 143 -7.22 16.63 8.66
N ARG A 144 -7.53 17.46 9.66
CA ARG A 144 -7.23 18.90 9.61
C ARG A 144 -5.75 19.20 9.80
N GLN A 145 -5.10 18.55 10.77
CA GLN A 145 -3.74 18.92 11.20
C GLN A 145 -2.65 18.26 10.36
N GLU A 146 -2.76 16.96 10.11
CA GLU A 146 -1.73 16.18 9.41
C GLU A 146 -1.95 16.19 7.90
N ILE A 147 -3.20 15.99 7.48
CA ILE A 147 -3.57 15.95 6.05
C ILE A 147 -3.78 17.35 5.47
N GLN A 148 -4.02 18.36 6.34
CA GLN A 148 -4.21 19.78 5.99
C GLN A 148 -5.47 20.03 5.15
N ILE A 149 -6.54 19.29 5.46
CA ILE A 149 -7.84 19.51 4.86
C ILE A 149 -8.51 20.67 5.61
N THR A 150 -8.61 21.84 4.97
CA THR A 150 -9.17 23.05 5.60
C THR A 150 -10.70 23.02 5.68
N ASP A 151 -11.34 22.20 4.85
CA ASP A 151 -12.79 22.14 4.67
C ASP A 151 -13.37 20.73 4.87
N VAL A 152 -12.83 19.98 5.83
CA VAL A 152 -13.28 18.61 6.18
C VAL A 152 -14.81 18.52 6.30
N GLU A 153 -15.44 19.53 6.89
CA GLU A 153 -16.89 19.54 7.15
C GLU A 153 -17.76 19.60 5.88
N LYS A 154 -17.18 19.91 4.71
CA LYS A 154 -17.91 19.89 3.44
C LYS A 154 -18.18 18.47 2.95
N TYR A 155 -17.44 17.49 3.46
CA TYR A 155 -17.52 16.11 3.01
C TYR A 155 -18.29 15.27 4.04
N PRO A 156 -19.24 14.43 3.59
CA PRO A 156 -19.89 13.48 4.47
C PRO A 156 -18.90 12.43 4.98
N PHE A 157 -19.23 11.84 6.12
CA PHE A 157 -18.51 10.73 6.72
C PHE A 157 -19.40 9.49 6.83
N GLU A 158 -18.90 8.37 6.33
CA GLU A 158 -19.44 7.03 6.56
C GLU A 158 -18.54 6.30 7.55
N TRP A 159 -19.08 5.91 8.70
CA TRP A 159 -18.34 5.21 9.75
C TRP A 159 -18.71 3.73 9.78
N LYS A 160 -17.70 2.86 9.72
CA LYS A 160 -17.85 1.41 9.92
C LYS A 160 -17.11 1.01 11.19
N ILE A 161 -17.85 0.47 12.15
CA ILE A 161 -17.32 0.13 13.47
C ILE A 161 -17.21 -1.39 13.57
N THR A 162 -16.00 -1.88 13.74
CA THR A 162 -15.69 -3.32 13.90
C THR A 162 -14.89 -3.49 15.19
N PRO A 163 -15.55 -3.80 16.33
CA PRO A 163 -14.88 -3.98 17.61
C PRO A 163 -13.82 -5.10 17.56
N GLU A 164 -12.67 -4.88 18.20
CA GLU A 164 -11.58 -5.88 18.36
C GLU A 164 -11.49 -6.42 19.79
#